data_AF-A0A9E3SZE4-F1
#
_entry.id   AF-A0A9E3SZE4-F1
#
_cell.length_a   1.000
_cell.length_b   1.000
_cell.length_c   1.000
_cell.angle_alpha   90.00
_cell.angle_beta   90.00
_cell.angle_gamma   90.00
#
_symmetry.space_group_name_H-M   'P 1'
#
loop_
_entity.id
_entity.type
_entity.pdbx_description
1 polymer ?
#
loop_
_entity_poly.entity_id
_entity_poly.type
_entity_poly.pdbx_seq_one_letter_code
_entity_poly.pdbx_strand_id
1 'polypeptide(L)' 'MYIPASYAETDLSRLHALMQQHNFATLISSGTPAPSATPLPFLIDPAAGEYGTLITHMARANPHW' A
#
# COMPACT_ATOMS: atom_id res chain seq x y z
N MET A 1 3.17 -11.07 -2.55
CA MET A 1 4.63 -11.03 -2.79
C MET A 1 5.29 -11.83 -1.68
N TYR A 2 6.33 -12.62 -1.98
CA TYR A 2 7.01 -13.43 -0.97
C TYR A 2 7.94 -12.55 -0.11
N ILE A 3 7.86 -12.67 1.22
CA ILE A 3 8.76 -12.01 2.17
C ILE A 3 9.47 -13.14 2.95
N PRO A 4 10.80 -13.29 2.81
CA PRO A 4 11.57 -14.24 3.63
C PRO A 4 11.37 -13.98 5.13
N ALA A 5 11.32 -15.05 5.93
CA ALA A 5 11.06 -14.95 7.38
C ALA A 5 12.04 -14.02 8.12
N SER A 6 13.31 -13.98 7.70
CA SER A 6 14.33 -13.08 8.27
C SER A 6 14.08 -11.59 8.00
N TYR A 7 13.19 -11.27 7.06
CA TYR A 7 12.82 -9.90 6.70
C TYR A 7 11.37 -9.55 7.06
N ALA A 8 10.65 -10.47 7.69
CA ALA A 8 9.29 -10.21 8.14
C ALA A 8 9.33 -9.26 9.35
N GLU A 9 8.76 -8.07 9.18
CA GLU A 9 8.43 -7.17 10.28
C GLU A 9 6.93 -7.30 10.56
N THR A 10 6.57 -7.51 11.82
CA THR A 10 5.19 -7.77 12.26
C THR A 10 4.69 -6.76 13.28
N ASP A 11 5.55 -5.86 13.77
CA ASP A 11 5.14 -4.75 14.62
C ASP A 11 4.38 -3.69 13.79
N LEU A 12 3.07 -3.64 13.98
CA LEU A 12 2.18 -2.73 13.27
C LEU A 12 2.55 -1.25 13.50
N SER A 13 3.00 -0.89 14.70
CA SER A 13 3.37 0.50 15.02
C SER A 13 4.59 0.92 14.22
N ARG A 14 5.57 0.02 14.08
CA ARG A 14 6.76 0.25 13.26
C ARG A 14 6.43 0.34 11.78
N LEU A 15 5.54 -0.53 11.29
CA LEU A 15 5.07 -0.49 9.90
C LEU A 15 4.33 0.82 9.59
N HIS A 16 3.44 1.27 10.47
CA HIS A 16 2.75 2.55 10.31
C HIS A 16 3.71 3.75 10.34
N ALA A 17 4.68 3.76 11.25
CA ALA A 17 5.70 4.81 11.30
C ALA A 17 6.51 4.87 9.99
N LEU A 18 6.86 3.72 9.42
CA LEU A 18 7.53 3.66 8.11
C LEU A 18 6.64 4.23 7.00
N MET A 19 5.35 3.86 6.96
CA MET A 19 4.40 4.37 5.96
C MET A 19 4.19 5.89 6.07
N GLN A 20 4.17 6.44 7.28
CA GLN A 20 4.06 7.88 7.51
C GLN A 20 5.32 8.64 7.06
N GLN A 21 6.51 8.07 7.29
CA GLN A 21 7.78 8.64 6.84
C GLN A 21 7.98 8.51 5.33
N HIS A 22 7.46 7.44 4.72
CA HIS A 22 7.60 7.12 3.30
C HIS A 22 6.22 6.91 2.68
N ASN A 23 5.55 8.01 2.41
CA ASN A 23 4.16 8.07 1.97
C ASN A 23 3.95 7.82 0.46
N PHE A 24 4.90 7.20 -0.24
CA PHE A 24 4.81 6.91 -1.66
C PHE A 24 5.04 5.42 -1.91
N ALA A 25 4.08 4.76 -2.56
CA ALA A 25 4.10 3.32 -2.78
C ALA A 25 3.51 2.95 -4.14
N THR A 26 3.68 1.71 -4.55
CA THR A 26 3.09 1.17 -5.78
C THR A 26 1.84 0.38 -5.45
N LEU A 27 0.67 0.85 -5.92
CA LEU A 27 -0.54 0.03 -5.93
C LEU A 27 -0.35 -1.06 -6.98
N ILE A 28 -0.52 -2.32 -6.61
CA ILE A 28 -0.47 -3.45 -7.54
C ILE A 28 -1.79 -4.21 -7.44
N SER A 29 -2.50 -4.30 -8.57
CA SER A 29 -3.71 -5.11 -8.67
C SER A 29 -3.49 -6.25 -9.66
N SER A 30 -3.85 -7.47 -9.27
CA SER A 30 -3.89 -8.61 -10.19
C SER A 30 -5.14 -8.50 -11.07
N GLY A 31 -4.95 -8.12 -12.33
CA GLY A 31 -6.00 -8.07 -13.35
C GLY A 31 -5.72 -9.03 -14.50
N THR A 32 -6.70 -9.19 -15.39
CA THR A 32 -6.54 -9.83 -16.70
C THR A 32 -6.38 -8.75 -17.77
N PRO A 33 -5.52 -8.92 -18.79
CA PRO A 33 -4.63 -10.06 -19.04
C PRO A 33 -3.33 -10.04 -18.22
N ALA A 34 -3.03 -8.93 -17.53
CA ALA A 34 -1.79 -8.73 -16.79
C ALA A 34 -2.04 -7.87 -15.54
N PRO A 35 -1.15 -7.96 -14.52
CA PRO A 35 -1.21 -7.08 -13.37
C PRO A 35 -0.98 -5.62 -13.77
N SER A 36 -1.65 -4.71 -13.07
CA SER A 36 -1.44 -3.27 -13.17
C SER A 36 -0.62 -2.77 -11.98
N ALA A 37 0.24 -1.79 -12.23
CA ALA A 37 1.06 -1.16 -11.21
C ALA A 37 1.02 0.37 -11.38
N THR A 38 0.64 1.10 -10.34
CA THR A 38 0.63 2.57 -10.37
C THR A 38 1.31 3.13 -9.13
N PRO A 39 2.38 3.94 -9.29
CA PRO A 39 3.01 4.64 -8.19
C PRO A 39 2.12 5.80 -7.74
N LEU A 40 1.77 5.84 -6.46
CA LEU A 40 0.84 6.81 -5.86
C LEU A 40 1.31 7.24 -4.46
N PRO A 41 0.97 8.47 -4.04
CA PRO A 41 1.06 8.86 -2.64
C PRO A 41 -0.06 8.21 -1.82
N PHE A 42 0.23 7.82 -0.58
CA PHE A 42 -0.70 7.21 0.35
C PHE A 42 -0.66 7.90 1.72
N LEU A 43 -1.82 7.97 2.36
CA LEU A 43 -1.95 8.30 3.78
C LEU A 43 -2.38 7.03 4.52
N ILE A 44 -1.88 6.84 5.74
CA ILE A 44 -2.35 5.79 6.64
C ILE A 44 -3.22 6.44 7.72
N ASP A 45 -4.44 5.92 7.90
CA ASP A 45 -5.26 6.13 9.10
C ASP A 45 -5.10 4.91 10.02
N PRO A 46 -4.28 5.00 11.08
CA PRO A 46 -4.03 3.87 11.98
C PRO A 46 -5.25 3.43 12.78
N ALA A 47 -6.26 4.29 12.94
CA ALA A 47 -7.44 4.00 13.77
C ALA A 47 -8.56 3.31 12.98
N ALA A 48 -8.47 3.30 11.65
CA ALA A 48 -9.50 2.75 10.77
C ALA A 48 -9.21 1.29 10.37
N GLY A 49 -9.96 0.34 10.93
CA GLY A 49 -9.84 -1.09 10.62
C GLY A 49 -8.73 -1.80 11.42
N GLU A 50 -8.63 -3.13 11.29
CA GLU A 50 -7.73 -3.98 12.10
C GLU A 50 -6.24 -3.63 11.93
N TYR A 51 -5.83 -3.26 10.72
CA TYR A 51 -4.43 -2.94 10.38
C TYR A 51 -4.23 -1.47 10.00
N GLY A 52 -5.23 -0.63 10.23
CA GLY A 52 -5.31 0.70 9.64
C GLY A 52 -5.78 0.70 8.18
N THR A 53 -6.10 1.87 7.66
CA THR A 53 -6.63 2.05 6.29
C THR A 53 -5.71 2.95 5.48
N LEU A 54 -5.30 2.48 4.30
CA LEU A 54 -4.55 3.29 3.34
C LEU A 54 -5.52 4.09 2.46
N ILE A 55 -5.24 5.39 2.32
CA ILE A 55 -6.04 6.33 1.54
C ILE A 55 -5.14 6.92 0.45
N THR A 56 -5.62 6.91 -0.79
CA THR A 56 -4.94 7.51 -1.93
C THR A 56 -5.95 8.14 -2.89
N HIS A 57 -5.46 8.91 -3.86
CA HIS A 57 -6.25 9.46 -4.94
C HIS A 57 -5.72 8.95 -6.28
N MET A 58 -6.61 8.38 -7.09
CA MET A 58 -6.32 7.98 -8.45
C MET A 58 -7.37 8.59 -9.39
N ALA A 59 -6.90 9.20 -10.47
CA ALA A 59 -7.80 9.73 -11.49
C ALA A 59 -8.59 8.58 -12.14
N ARG A 60 -9.90 8.76 -12.34
CA ARG A 60 -10.75 7.76 -13.02
C ARG A 60 -10.30 7.41 -14.44
N ALA A 61 -9.57 8.32 -15.10
CA ALA A 61 -9.01 8.09 -16.43
C ALA A 61 -7.72 7.24 -16.41
N ASN A 62 -7.17 6.93 -15.23
CA ASN A 62 -6.05 6.01 -15.11
C ASN A 62 -6.56 4.60 -15.50
N PRO A 63 -5.93 3.89 -16.45
CA PRO A 63 -6.34 2.55 -16.84
C PRO A 63 -6.36 1.51 -15.70
N HIS A 64 -5.73 1.81 -14.57
CA HIS A 64 -5.73 0.99 -13.37
C HIS A 64 -6.96 1.22 -12.45
N TRP A 65 -7.78 2.25 -12.68
CA TRP A 65 -9.02 2.51 -11.93
C TRP A 65 -10.16 1.56 -12.35
#